data_AF-I4I5A3-F1
#
_entry.id   AF-I4I5A3-F1
#
_cell.length_a   1.000
_cell.length_b   1.000
_cell.length_c   1.000
_cell.angle_alpha   90.00
_cell.angle_beta   90.00
_cell.angle_gamma   90.00
#
_symmetry.space_group_name_H-M   'P 1'
#
loop_
_entity.id
_entity.type
_entity.pdbx_description
1 polymer ?
#
loop_
_entity_poly.entity_id
_entity_poly.type
_entity_poly.pdbx_seq_one_letter_code
_entity_poly.pdbx_strand_id
1 'polypeptide(L)' 'MFCAYTFILWHHLTGGLQRRWANKPLETFTDALEAFRTAMSFRFFTWLTQNIDVFLAHKAALGYIWT' A
#
# COMPACT_ATOMS: atom_id res chain seq x y z
N MET A 1 -3.50 -0.53 22.02
CA MET A 1 -3.91 0.75 21.42
C MET A 1 -2.76 1.68 21.01
N PHE A 2 -1.49 1.35 21.26
CA PHE A 2 -0.37 2.27 20.95
C PHE A 2 0.13 2.21 19.50
N CYS A 3 0.10 1.04 18.85
CA CYS A 3 0.73 0.81 17.54
C CYS A 3 0.24 1.78 16.44
N ALA A 4 -1.08 2.01 16.35
CA ALA A 4 -1.64 2.94 15.36
C ALA A 4 -1.22 4.39 15.63
N TYR A 5 -1.21 4.83 16.88
CA TYR A 5 -0.79 6.18 17.26
C TYR A 5 0.70 6.42 16.98
N THR A 6 1.56 5.47 17.37
CA THR A 6 3.01 5.55 17.14
C THR A 6 3.32 5.54 15.63
N PHE A 7 2.57 4.78 14.84
CA PHE A 7 2.70 4.72 13.39
C PHE A 7 2.39 6.08 12.72
N ILE A 8 1.26 6.71 13.08
CA ILE A 8 0.89 8.04 12.56
C ILE A 8 1.96 9.07 12.94
N LEU A 9 2.36 9.08 14.21
CA LEU A 9 3.32 10.05 14.74
C LEU A 9 4.68 9.93 14.03
N TRP A 10 5.15 8.71 13.81
CA TRP A 10 6.40 8.46 13.09
C TRP A 10 6.32 8.94 11.64
N HIS A 11 5.21 8.71 10.94
CA HIS A 11 5.02 9.17 9.58
C HIS A 11 4.86 10.68 9.46
N HIS A 12 4.30 11.34 10.47
CA HIS A 12 4.22 12.80 10.54
C HIS A 12 5.60 13.42 10.78
N LEU A 13 6.39 12.89 11.72
CA LEU A 13 7.73 13.37 12.05
C LEU A 13 8.76 13.13 10.93
N THR A 14 8.68 11.99 10.25
CA THR A 14 9.62 11.65 9.16
C THR A 14 9.16 12.17 7.80
N GLY A 15 7.91 12.61 7.69
CA GLY A 15 7.26 13.00 6.44
C GLY A 15 7.10 11.85 5.44
N GLY A 16 7.34 10.59 5.84
CA GLY A 16 7.54 9.48 4.90
C GLY A 16 6.37 9.20 3.95
N LEU A 17 5.15 9.14 4.49
CA LEU A 17 3.94 8.94 3.67
C LEU A 17 3.53 10.23 2.96
N GLN A 18 3.61 11.37 3.66
CA GLN A 18 3.18 12.65 3.11
C GLN A 18 4.00 13.11 1.92
N ARG A 19 5.32 12.84 1.90
CA ARG A 19 6.19 13.34 0.82
C ARG A 19 5.88 12.78 -0.56
N ARG A 20 5.23 11.61 -0.64
CA ARG A 20 5.07 10.86 -1.89
C ARG A 20 3.68 10.27 -2.10
N TRP A 21 2.90 10.11 -1.03
CA TRP A 21 1.65 9.33 -1.05
C TRP A 21 0.47 10.08 -0.43
N ALA A 22 0.65 11.36 -0.04
CA ALA A 22 -0.44 12.23 0.37
C ALA A 22 -0.22 13.66 -0.15
N ASN A 23 -1.29 14.35 -0.51
CA ASN A 23 -1.24 15.78 -0.87
C ASN A 23 -1.68 16.70 0.28
N LYS A 24 -2.08 16.10 1.41
CA LYS A 24 -2.54 16.78 2.63
C LYS A 24 -1.71 16.34 3.85
N PRO A 25 -1.64 17.16 4.91
CA PRO A 25 -1.07 16.77 6.20
C PRO A 25 -1.70 15.49 6.76
N LEU A 26 -0.89 14.68 7.46
CA LEU A 26 -1.35 13.43 8.10
C LEU A 26 -1.74 13.69 9.56
N GLU A 27 -2.80 14.49 9.75
CA GLU A 27 -3.24 14.94 11.08
C GLU A 27 -4.06 13.89 11.83
N THR A 28 -4.77 13.02 11.10
CA THR A 28 -5.59 11.95 11.67
C THR A 28 -5.12 10.56 11.28
N PHE A 29 -5.59 9.54 12.01
CA PHE A 29 -5.36 8.14 11.63
C PHE A 29 -5.93 7.83 10.24
N THR A 30 -7.10 8.39 9.93
CA THR A 30 -7.74 8.19 8.62
C THR A 30 -6.87 8.74 7.50
N ASP A 31 -6.28 9.92 7.67
CA ASP A 31 -5.36 10.50 6.67
C ASP A 31 -4.12 9.62 6.48
N ALA A 32 -3.54 9.13 7.58
CA ALA A 32 -2.40 8.21 7.53
C ALA A 32 -2.76 6.89 6.84
N LEU A 33 -3.97 6.37 7.06
CA LEU A 33 -4.45 5.12 6.46
C LEU A 33 -4.72 5.29 4.96
N GLU A 34 -5.27 6.43 4.53
CA GLU A 34 -5.47 6.75 3.12
C GLU A 34 -4.13 6.85 2.37
N ALA A 35 -3.15 7.54 2.96
CA ALA A 35 -1.81 7.65 2.39
C ALA A 35 -1.12 6.29 2.34
N PHE A 36 -1.24 5.48 3.40
CA PHE A 36 -0.71 4.13 3.45
C PHE A 36 -1.33 3.22 2.39
N ARG A 37 -2.66 3.24 2.24
CA ARG A 37 -3.38 2.50 1.19
C ARG A 37 -2.87 2.87 -0.20
N THR A 38 -2.69 4.16 -0.45
CA THR A 38 -2.17 4.67 -1.74
C THR A 38 -0.76 4.14 -2.01
N ALA A 39 0.14 4.19 -1.01
CA ALA A 39 1.49 3.67 -1.12
C ALA A 39 1.51 2.15 -1.39
N MET A 40 0.67 1.39 -0.68
CA MET A 40 0.53 -0.06 -0.85
C MET A 40 0.00 -0.41 -2.24
N SER A 41 -1.03 0.27 -2.73
CA SER A 41 -1.58 0.05 -4.07
C SER A 41 -0.53 0.29 -5.15
N PHE A 42 0.24 1.38 -5.06
CA PHE A 42 1.27 1.68 -6.07
C PHE A 42 2.40 0.65 -6.07
N ARG A 43 2.88 0.26 -4.88
CA ARG A 43 3.91 -0.78 -4.75
C ARG A 43 3.41 -2.13 -5.23
N PHE A 44 2.19 -2.50 -4.87
CA PHE A 44 1.57 -3.75 -5.30
C PHE A 44 1.40 -3.77 -6.82
N PHE A 45 0.88 -2.69 -7.42
CA PHE A 45 0.72 -2.60 -8.87
C PHE A 45 2.06 -2.73 -9.59
N THR A 46 3.07 -1.99 -9.14
CA THR A 46 4.43 -2.08 -9.71
C THR A 46 4.99 -3.49 -9.62
N TRP A 47 4.88 -4.12 -8.45
CA TRP A 47 5.31 -5.50 -8.26
C TRP A 47 4.53 -6.47 -9.17
N LEU A 48 3.21 -6.31 -9.26
CA LEU A 48 2.35 -7.14 -10.10
C LEU A 48 2.72 -7.03 -11.57
N THR A 49 3.01 -5.82 -12.07
CA THR A 49 3.48 -5.62 -13.45
C THR A 49 4.81 -6.34 -13.70
N GLN A 50 5.71 -6.36 -12.72
CA GLN A 50 7.02 -7.01 -12.83
C GLN A 50 6.99 -8.53 -12.64
N ASN A 51 5.96 -9.07 -11.98
CA ASN A 51 5.85 -10.48 -11.59
C ASN A 51 4.51 -11.08 -12.05
N ILE A 52 4.01 -10.62 -13.20
CA ILE A 52 2.70 -11.02 -13.71
C ILE A 52 2.65 -12.52 -14.00
N ASP A 53 3.77 -13.10 -14.38
CA ASP A 53 3.97 -14.52 -14.60
C ASP A 53 3.74 -15.34 -13.32
N VAL A 54 4.22 -14.88 -12.16
CA VAL A 54 3.98 -15.51 -10.86
C VAL A 54 2.49 -15.52 -10.53
N PHE A 55 1.81 -14.41 -10.79
CA PHE A 55 0.36 -14.31 -10.60
C PHE A 55 -0.40 -15.23 -11.56
N LEU A 56 -0.01 -15.31 -12.84
CA LEU A 56 -0.61 -16.21 -13.82
C LEU A 56 -0.38 -17.68 -13.46
N ALA A 57 0.82 -18.05 -13.00
CA ALA A 57 1.14 -19.39 -12.55
C ALA A 57 0.31 -19.79 -11.31
N HIS A 58 0.19 -18.88 -10.33
CA HIS A 58 -0.68 -19.09 -9.17
C HIS A 58 -2.15 -19.27 -9.58
N LYS A 59 -2.64 -18.42 -10.50
CA LYS A 59 -4.01 -18.51 -11.02
C LYS A 59 -4.26 -19.81 -11.80
N ALA A 60 -3.29 -20.27 -12.60
CA ALA A 60 -3.36 -21.54 -13.31
C ALA A 60 -3.38 -22.73 -12.35
N ALA A 61 -2.58 -22.68 -11.27
CA ALA A 61 -2.59 -23.69 -10.22
C ALA A 61 -3.92 -23.75 -9.45
N LEU A 62 -4.64 -22.64 -9.36
CA LEU A 62 -6.00 -22.59 -8.79
C LEU A 62 -7.08 -23.13 -9.74
N GLY A 63 -6.73 -23.58 -10.95
CA GLY A 63 -7.66 -24.21 -11.88
C GLY A 63 -8.57 -23.25 -12.64
N TYR A 64 -8.27 -21.93 -12.64
CA TYR A 64 -9.04 -20.96 -13.41
C TYR A 64 -8.66 -21.05 -14.90
N ILE A 65 -9.38 -21.88 -15.64
CA ILE A 65 -9.33 -21.96 -17.10
C ILE A 65 -10.12 -20.78 -17.65
N TRP A 66 -9.46 -19.88 -18.39
CA TRP A 66 -10.17 -18.95 -19.27
C TRP A 66 -10.62 -19.74 -20.52
N THR A 67 -11.92 -19.92 -20.68
CA THR A 67 -12.52 -20.03 -22.02
C THR A 67 -12.79 -18.65 -22.57
#